data_AF-A0A4Z0H6S0-F1
#
_entry.id   AF-A0A4Z0H6S0-F1
#
_cell.length_a   1.000
_cell.length_b   1.000
_cell.length_c   1.000
_cell.angle_alpha   90.00
_cell.angle_beta   90.00
_cell.angle_gamma   90.00
#
_symmetry.space_group_name_H-M   'P 1'
#
loop_
_entity.id
_entity.type
_entity.pdbx_description
1 polymer ?
#
loop_
_entity_poly.entity_id
_entity_poly.type
_entity_poly.pdbx_seq_one_letter_code
_entity_poly.pdbx_strand_id
1 'polypeptide(L)'
;MTDPDAPRTLLDAAMPRWHFREHHTRPVPARRGEAVLAALPEVTWSEVPVFAGLLRVGSLGKLRRDPARPVLEDMRASGFRVLARTDDEFVMVAVSGGEEFPAEDDTPGPMEWFRTYAPPGSTKVAFNARVRGGVLSTETRVFAADEPARRAFRAYWMLVRLPGGLVRRELLRAMGRRAGRAGQGPSAPPPTGGRGSGQR
;
A
#
# COMPACT_ATOMS: atom_id res chain seq x y z
N MET A 1 31.35 -8.79 -1.76
CA MET A 1 30.66 -9.93 -2.37
C MET A 1 29.23 -9.88 -1.85
N THR A 2 28.31 -9.27 -2.61
CA THR A 2 26.92 -9.08 -2.18
C THR A 2 26.18 -10.41 -2.36
N ASP A 3 25.65 -10.96 -1.27
CA ASP A 3 24.84 -12.17 -1.30
C ASP A 3 23.65 -11.97 -2.26
N PRO A 4 23.53 -12.75 -3.36
CA PRO A 4 22.46 -12.59 -4.33
C PRO A 4 21.07 -12.89 -3.74
N ASP A 5 21.01 -13.58 -2.59
CA ASP A 5 19.80 -13.96 -1.84
C ASP A 5 19.47 -13.03 -0.67
N ALA A 6 20.28 -11.99 -0.41
CA ALA A 6 19.93 -10.99 0.59
C ALA A 6 18.61 -10.29 0.20
N PRO A 7 17.66 -10.12 1.14
CA PRO A 7 16.36 -9.53 0.85
C PRO A 7 16.55 -8.11 0.33
N ARG A 8 16.08 -7.86 -0.90
CA ARG A 8 16.24 -6.57 -1.60
C ARG A 8 15.19 -5.53 -1.19
N THR A 9 14.17 -5.98 -0.46
CA THR A 9 13.02 -5.23 0.04
C THR A 9 12.63 -5.75 1.43
N LEU A 10 11.93 -4.94 2.22
CA LEU A 10 11.23 -5.42 3.43
C LEU A 10 10.21 -6.50 3.08
N LEU A 11 9.57 -6.42 1.90
CA LEU A 11 8.64 -7.44 1.43
C LEU A 11 9.32 -8.79 1.17
N ASP A 12 10.56 -8.82 0.69
CA ASP A 12 11.35 -10.03 0.49
C ASP A 12 11.74 -10.66 1.83
N ALA A 13 12.07 -9.84 2.83
CA ALA A 13 12.33 -10.32 4.18
C ALA A 13 11.06 -10.93 4.83
N ALA A 14 9.92 -10.25 4.67
CA ALA A 14 8.64 -10.68 5.26
C ALA A 14 8.04 -11.91 4.55
N MET A 15 8.09 -11.96 3.22
CA MET A 15 7.47 -13.01 2.41
C MET A 15 8.35 -13.40 1.21
N PRO A 16 9.42 -14.18 1.46
CA PRO A 16 10.31 -14.65 0.39
C PRO A 16 9.64 -15.70 -0.51
N ARG A 17 8.68 -16.47 0.04
CA ARG A 17 7.92 -17.51 -0.68
C ARG A 17 6.47 -17.09 -0.81
N TRP A 18 5.93 -17.21 -2.02
CA TRP A 18 4.55 -16.85 -2.36
C TRP A 18 4.04 -17.69 -3.53
N HIS A 19 2.71 -17.78 -3.65
CA HIS A 19 2.02 -18.49 -4.72
C HIS A 19 1.35 -17.55 -5.73
N PHE A 20 0.95 -16.37 -5.26
CA PHE A 20 0.30 -15.35 -6.08
C PHE A 20 1.00 -14.01 -5.87
N ARG A 21 1.14 -13.26 -6.96
CA ARG A 21 1.78 -11.94 -6.97
C ARG A 21 1.01 -11.01 -7.89
N GLU A 22 0.81 -9.78 -7.43
CA GLU A 22 0.30 -8.66 -8.22
C GLU A 22 1.25 -7.47 -8.03
N HIS A 23 1.70 -6.85 -9.10
CA HIS A 23 2.69 -5.77 -9.04
C HIS A 23 2.32 -4.62 -9.99
N HIS A 24 2.39 -3.40 -9.49
CA HIS A 24 2.05 -2.19 -10.20
C HIS A 24 3.08 -1.11 -9.98
N THR A 25 3.36 -0.34 -11.02
CA THR A 25 4.32 0.77 -10.95
C THR A 25 3.75 2.06 -11.52
N ARG A 26 4.33 3.18 -11.10
CA ARG A 26 4.07 4.52 -11.59
C ARG A 26 5.34 5.37 -11.52
N PRO A 27 5.75 6.03 -12.60
CA PRO A 27 6.80 7.04 -12.53
C PRO A 27 6.41 8.20 -11.62
N VAL A 28 7.34 8.65 -10.79
CA VAL A 28 7.20 9.83 -9.93
C VAL A 28 8.48 10.67 -10.01
N PRO A 29 8.40 12.02 -9.93
CA PRO A 29 9.61 12.84 -9.92
C PRO A 29 10.54 12.42 -8.76
N ALA A 30 11.81 12.14 -9.04
CA ALA A 30 12.75 11.59 -8.05
C ALA A 30 12.84 12.45 -6.78
N ARG A 31 12.81 13.78 -6.93
CA ARG A 31 12.78 14.77 -5.83
C ARG A 31 11.57 14.68 -4.90
N ARG A 32 10.57 13.87 -5.25
CA ARG A 32 9.33 13.67 -4.49
C ARG A 32 9.22 12.26 -3.91
N GLY A 33 10.28 11.45 -3.97
CA GLY A 33 10.23 10.04 -3.59
C GLY A 33 9.62 9.80 -2.22
N GLU A 34 10.29 10.30 -1.17
CA GLU A 34 9.84 10.19 0.22
C GLU A 34 8.45 10.82 0.44
N ALA A 35 8.21 12.01 -0.12
CA ALA A 35 6.92 12.71 0.01
C ALA A 35 5.75 11.90 -0.58
N VAL A 36 5.99 11.11 -1.64
CA VAL A 36 4.98 10.22 -2.23
C VAL A 36 4.64 9.07 -1.29
N LEU A 37 5.63 8.45 -0.65
CA LEU A 37 5.38 7.37 0.30
C LEU A 37 4.76 7.90 1.60
N ALA A 38 5.20 9.07 2.07
CA ALA A 38 4.64 9.77 3.22
C ALA A 38 3.15 10.11 3.03
N ALA A 39 2.69 10.29 1.79
CA ALA A 39 1.28 10.56 1.50
C ALA A 39 0.37 9.31 1.60
N LEU A 40 0.92 8.10 1.64
CA LEU A 40 0.15 6.84 1.64
C LEU A 40 -0.92 6.76 2.75
N PRO A 41 -0.61 7.08 4.03
CA PRO A 41 -1.58 6.99 5.13
C PRO A 41 -2.80 7.88 4.94
N GLU A 42 -2.65 8.95 4.17
CA GLU A 42 -3.67 9.97 4.02
C GLU A 42 -4.57 9.75 2.80
N VAL A 43 -4.25 8.81 1.90
CA VAL A 43 -5.05 8.55 0.69
C VAL A 43 -6.43 8.01 1.08
N THR A 44 -7.48 8.68 0.62
CA THR A 44 -8.89 8.34 0.94
C THR A 44 -9.58 7.59 -0.19
N TRP A 45 -10.70 6.94 0.09
CA TRP A 45 -11.49 6.24 -0.93
C TRP A 45 -12.07 7.16 -2.02
N SER A 46 -12.31 8.44 -1.71
CA SER A 46 -12.70 9.46 -2.70
C SER A 46 -11.65 9.67 -3.80
N GLU A 47 -10.39 9.34 -3.53
CA GLU A 47 -9.29 9.41 -4.49
C GLU A 47 -9.09 8.10 -5.29
N VAL A 48 -9.88 7.06 -4.97
CA VAL A 48 -9.86 5.73 -5.60
C VAL A 48 -11.26 5.32 -6.11
N PRO A 49 -11.82 6.04 -7.10
CA PRO A 49 -13.23 5.93 -7.47
C PRO A 49 -13.61 4.59 -8.14
N VAL A 50 -12.64 3.90 -8.76
CA VAL A 50 -12.89 2.61 -9.44
C VAL A 50 -13.39 1.54 -8.46
N PHE A 51 -12.92 1.57 -7.21
CA PHE A 51 -13.40 0.63 -6.18
C PHE A 51 -14.85 0.88 -5.79
N ALA A 52 -15.26 2.16 -5.72
CA ALA A 52 -16.64 2.53 -5.41
C ALA A 52 -17.62 2.09 -6.50
N GLY A 53 -17.18 2.02 -7.75
CA GLY A 53 -17.95 1.45 -8.85
C GLY A 53 -18.13 -0.07 -8.71
N LEU A 54 -17.06 -0.79 -8.37
CA LEU A 54 -17.09 -2.24 -8.22
C LEU A 54 -17.92 -2.71 -7.01
N LEU A 55 -17.83 -2.02 -5.87
CA LEU A 55 -18.63 -2.35 -4.68
C LEU A 55 -20.14 -2.21 -4.92
N ARG A 56 -20.55 -1.25 -5.75
CA ARG A 56 -21.96 -1.07 -6.15
C ARG A 56 -22.51 -2.23 -6.98
N VAL A 57 -21.65 -2.94 -7.70
CA VAL A 57 -22.03 -4.10 -8.54
C VAL A 57 -22.01 -5.40 -7.74
N GLY A 58 -21.07 -5.54 -6.80
CA GLY A 58 -20.84 -6.79 -6.07
C GLY A 58 -21.46 -6.91 -4.68
N SER A 59 -22.02 -5.82 -4.13
CA SER A 59 -22.68 -5.86 -2.82
C SER A 59 -24.03 -5.18 -2.91
N LEU A 60 -25.10 -5.89 -2.54
CA LEU A 60 -26.48 -5.40 -2.45
C LEU A 60 -26.63 -4.24 -1.44
N GLY A 61 -25.94 -3.11 -1.65
CA GLY A 61 -25.94 -1.92 -0.80
C GLY A 61 -25.25 -2.04 0.57
N LYS A 62 -24.67 -3.20 0.94
CA LYS A 62 -24.18 -3.47 2.30
C LYS A 62 -22.73 -3.05 2.57
N LEU A 63 -21.86 -2.92 1.57
CA LEU A 63 -20.51 -2.34 1.75
C LEU A 63 -20.53 -0.86 1.35
N ARG A 64 -21.02 0.00 2.25
CA ARG A 64 -20.80 1.44 2.15
C ARG A 64 -19.50 1.78 2.86
N ARG A 65 -18.48 2.18 2.08
CA ARG A 65 -17.27 2.80 2.63
C ARG A 65 -17.45 4.30 2.67
N ASP A 66 -17.03 4.91 3.78
CA ASP A 66 -16.96 6.37 3.87
C ASP A 66 -15.92 6.88 2.84
N PRO A 67 -16.32 7.73 1.87
CA PRO A 67 -15.40 8.26 0.87
C PRO A 67 -14.27 9.11 1.46
N ALA A 68 -14.46 9.71 2.64
CA ALA A 68 -13.44 10.50 3.31
C ALA A 68 -12.46 9.64 4.14
N ARG A 69 -12.77 8.35 4.35
CA ARG A 69 -11.93 7.48 5.18
C ARG A 69 -10.66 7.06 4.43
N PRO A 70 -9.49 7.05 5.11
CA PRO A 70 -8.25 6.55 4.54
C PRO A 70 -8.33 5.08 4.13
N VAL A 71 -7.75 4.75 2.96
CA VAL A 71 -7.72 3.38 2.42
C VAL A 71 -6.97 2.44 3.37
N LEU A 72 -5.85 2.90 3.94
CA LEU A 72 -5.07 2.09 4.88
C LEU A 72 -5.82 1.79 6.18
N GLU A 73 -6.68 2.70 6.64
CA GLU A 73 -7.48 2.49 7.84
C GLU A 73 -8.51 1.36 7.62
N ASP A 74 -9.16 1.35 6.46
CA ASP A 74 -10.05 0.25 6.08
C ASP A 74 -9.31 -1.08 5.90
N MET A 75 -8.08 -1.06 5.39
CA MET A 75 -7.24 -2.26 5.34
C MET A 75 -6.92 -2.76 6.75
N ARG A 76 -6.64 -1.86 7.71
CA ARG A 76 -6.42 -2.22 9.11
C ARG A 76 -7.66 -2.81 9.75
N ALA A 77 -8.83 -2.21 9.51
CA ALA A 77 -10.11 -2.73 9.97
C ALA A 77 -10.45 -4.10 9.37
N SER A 78 -9.90 -4.45 8.20
CA SER A 78 -10.04 -5.78 7.60
C SER A 78 -8.95 -6.77 8.04
N GLY A 79 -8.17 -6.46 9.08
CA GLY A 79 -7.17 -7.36 9.67
C GLY A 79 -5.74 -7.18 9.16
N PHE A 80 -5.45 -6.16 8.32
CA PHE A 80 -4.05 -5.85 8.01
C PHE A 80 -3.36 -5.14 9.17
N ARG A 81 -2.08 -5.43 9.36
CA ARG A 81 -1.19 -4.78 10.32
C ARG A 81 0.03 -4.25 9.60
N VAL A 82 0.53 -3.10 10.05
CA VAL A 82 1.83 -2.59 9.59
C VAL A 82 2.90 -3.50 10.15
N LEU A 83 3.74 -4.07 9.29
CA LEU A 83 4.83 -4.96 9.70
C LEU A 83 6.15 -4.22 9.82
N ALA A 84 6.43 -3.33 8.86
CA ALA A 84 7.66 -2.57 8.82
C ALA A 84 7.48 -1.34 7.94
N ARG A 85 8.24 -0.30 8.25
CA ARG A 85 8.31 0.94 7.48
C ARG A 85 9.71 1.52 7.51
N THR A 86 10.15 2.00 6.36
CA THR A 86 11.34 2.84 6.15
C THR A 86 10.92 4.09 5.37
N ASP A 87 11.88 4.93 5.01
CA ASP A 87 11.64 6.12 4.20
C ASP A 87 11.29 5.77 2.74
N ASP A 88 11.73 4.62 2.24
CA ASP A 88 11.52 4.19 0.86
C ASP A 88 10.55 3.01 0.71
N GLU A 89 10.19 2.30 1.77
CA GLU A 89 9.28 1.15 1.73
C GLU A 89 8.33 1.05 2.93
N PHE A 90 7.07 0.75 2.67
CA PHE A 90 6.03 0.47 3.66
C PHE A 90 5.45 -0.91 3.41
N VAL A 91 5.35 -1.75 4.46
CA VAL A 91 4.82 -3.12 4.39
C VAL A 91 3.69 -3.31 5.39
N MET A 92 2.57 -3.84 4.91
CA MET A 92 1.49 -4.37 5.73
C MET A 92 1.22 -5.82 5.40
N VAL A 93 0.72 -6.55 6.39
CA VAL A 93 0.48 -7.98 6.31
C VAL A 93 -0.84 -8.36 6.96
N ALA A 94 -1.41 -9.48 6.52
CA ALA A 94 -2.58 -10.10 7.13
C ALA A 94 -2.44 -11.62 7.05
N VAL A 95 -3.04 -12.32 8.01
CA VAL A 95 -3.16 -13.78 8.00
C VAL A 95 -4.63 -14.19 8.03
N SER A 96 -4.95 -15.34 7.45
CA SER A 96 -6.26 -15.98 7.65
C SER A 96 -6.15 -16.98 8.80
N GLY A 97 -7.08 -16.93 9.76
CA GLY A 97 -7.04 -17.78 10.94
C GLY A 97 -7.47 -17.05 12.21
N GLY A 98 -7.51 -15.71 12.18
CA GLY A 98 -7.96 -14.90 13.30
C GLY A 98 -6.96 -14.78 14.44
N GLU A 99 -5.75 -15.32 14.27
CA GLU A 99 -4.67 -15.16 15.24
C GLU A 99 -4.22 -13.70 15.32
N GLU A 100 -3.98 -13.24 16.54
CA GLU A 100 -3.43 -11.92 16.79
C GLU A 100 -1.93 -11.92 16.48
N PHE A 101 -1.46 -10.85 15.85
CA PHE A 101 -0.03 -10.66 15.64
C PHE A 101 0.65 -10.45 17.00
N PRO A 102 1.86 -11.01 17.20
CA PRO A 102 2.64 -10.76 18.40
C PRO A 102 2.99 -9.26 18.53
N ALA A 103 3.33 -8.84 19.75
CA ALA A 103 3.87 -7.52 20.03
C ALA A 103 5.29 -7.36 19.46
N GLU A 104 5.77 -6.13 19.37
CA GLU A 104 7.10 -5.83 18.79
C GLU A 104 8.25 -6.44 19.62
N ASP A 105 8.06 -6.59 20.92
CA ASP A 105 9.01 -7.13 21.90
C ASP A 105 8.90 -8.64 22.14
N ASP A 106 7.93 -9.31 21.51
CA ASP A 106 7.76 -10.76 21.61
C ASP A 106 8.89 -11.54 20.90
N THR A 107 9.06 -12.80 21.29
CA THR A 107 9.98 -13.75 20.64
C THR A 107 9.23 -15.03 20.24
N PRO A 108 9.10 -15.34 18.93
CA PRO A 108 9.56 -14.55 17.79
C PRO A 108 8.77 -13.24 17.62
N GLY A 109 9.46 -12.17 17.20
CA GLY A 109 8.81 -10.89 16.90
C GLY A 109 7.95 -10.94 15.63
N PRO A 110 7.23 -9.85 15.30
CA PRO A 110 6.18 -9.87 14.26
C PRO A 110 6.68 -10.26 12.87
N MET A 111 7.86 -9.80 12.49
CA MET A 111 8.51 -10.13 11.21
C MET A 111 8.74 -11.64 11.07
N GLU A 112 9.37 -12.24 12.08
CA GLU A 112 9.71 -13.65 12.05
C GLU A 112 8.45 -14.51 12.16
N TRP A 113 7.55 -14.17 13.08
CA TRP A 113 6.26 -14.84 13.24
C TRP A 113 5.48 -14.86 11.93
N PHE A 114 5.34 -13.71 11.27
CA PHE A 114 4.64 -13.64 9.99
C PHE A 114 5.34 -14.47 8.92
N ARG A 115 6.68 -14.43 8.85
CA ARG A 115 7.48 -15.17 7.87
C ARG A 115 7.30 -16.68 8.01
N THR A 116 7.20 -17.20 9.24
CA THR A 116 7.03 -18.64 9.52
C THR A 116 5.57 -19.08 9.63
N TYR A 117 4.62 -18.15 9.72
CA TYR A 117 3.18 -18.44 9.77
C TYR A 117 2.73 -19.34 8.60
N ALA A 118 2.35 -20.57 8.92
CA ALA A 118 1.79 -21.54 7.97
C ALA A 118 0.92 -22.64 8.63
N PRO A 119 -0.05 -22.32 9.52
CA PRO A 119 -1.03 -23.32 9.96
C PRO A 119 -1.76 -23.98 8.77
N PRO A 120 -2.13 -25.27 8.85
CA PRO A 120 -2.92 -25.92 7.79
C PRO A 120 -4.22 -25.16 7.49
N GLY A 121 -4.60 -25.10 6.22
CA GLY A 121 -5.76 -24.37 5.73
C GLY A 121 -5.60 -22.85 5.68
N SER A 122 -4.47 -22.30 6.14
CA SER A 122 -4.25 -20.85 6.21
C SER A 122 -3.64 -20.26 4.94
N THR A 123 -3.78 -18.95 4.83
CA THR A 123 -3.15 -18.07 3.86
C THR A 123 -2.61 -16.85 4.57
N LYS A 124 -1.57 -16.25 4.01
CA LYS A 124 -1.06 -14.96 4.47
C LYS A 124 -0.78 -14.05 3.30
N VAL A 125 -1.01 -12.77 3.50
CA VAL A 125 -0.92 -11.73 2.49
C VAL A 125 0.07 -10.68 2.96
N ALA A 126 0.99 -10.28 2.09
CA ALA A 126 1.81 -9.09 2.30
C ALA A 126 1.59 -8.10 1.17
N PHE A 127 1.47 -6.83 1.53
CA PHE A 127 1.33 -5.70 0.64
C PHE A 127 2.46 -4.72 0.94
N ASN A 128 3.17 -4.26 -0.09
CA ASN A 128 4.07 -3.12 0.05
C ASN A 128 3.68 -1.95 -0.85
N ALA A 129 4.13 -0.77 -0.44
CA ALA A 129 4.32 0.39 -1.30
C ALA A 129 5.79 0.80 -1.17
N ARG A 130 6.47 1.00 -2.29
CA ARG A 130 7.91 1.31 -2.32
C ARG A 130 8.20 2.41 -3.33
N VAL A 131 9.16 3.28 -3.03
CA VAL A 131 9.65 4.30 -3.95
C VAL A 131 11.15 4.19 -4.14
N ARG A 132 11.61 3.97 -5.36
CA ARG A 132 13.05 3.83 -5.66
C ARG A 132 13.36 4.37 -7.05
N GLY A 133 14.38 5.21 -7.16
CA GLY A 133 14.86 5.71 -8.46
C GLY A 133 13.80 6.43 -9.29
N GLY A 134 12.88 7.16 -8.66
CA GLY A 134 11.78 7.83 -9.37
C GLY A 134 10.64 6.88 -9.82
N VAL A 135 10.59 5.67 -9.29
CA VAL A 135 9.50 4.72 -9.52
C VAL A 135 8.80 4.43 -8.20
N LEU A 136 7.50 4.72 -8.15
CA LEU A 136 6.62 4.25 -7.09
C LEU A 136 6.03 2.90 -7.52
N SER A 137 6.09 1.91 -6.64
CA SER A 137 5.53 0.58 -6.87
C SER A 137 4.64 0.14 -5.72
N THR A 138 3.69 -0.73 -6.03
CA THR A 138 3.00 -1.55 -5.04
C THR A 138 3.07 -3.00 -5.44
N GLU A 139 3.29 -3.87 -4.48
CA GLU A 139 3.31 -5.32 -4.68
C GLU A 139 2.41 -5.98 -3.64
N THR A 140 1.61 -6.96 -4.06
CA THR A 140 0.85 -7.83 -3.18
C THR A 140 1.29 -9.26 -3.43
N ARG A 141 1.68 -9.97 -2.37
CA ARG A 141 2.04 -11.37 -2.37
C ARG A 141 1.07 -12.15 -1.50
N VAL A 142 0.74 -13.35 -1.93
CA VAL A 142 -0.05 -14.29 -1.13
C VAL A 142 0.65 -15.64 -1.06
N PHE A 143 0.79 -16.15 0.15
CA PHE A 143 1.20 -17.51 0.45
C PHE A 143 0.00 -18.31 0.98
N ALA A 144 -0.01 -19.61 0.70
CA ALA A 144 -1.03 -20.55 1.17
C ALA A 144 -0.29 -21.73 1.79
N ALA A 145 -0.65 -22.13 3.00
CA ALA A 145 0.12 -23.10 3.77
C ALA A 145 0.11 -24.50 3.16
N ASP A 146 -0.98 -24.87 2.50
CA ASP A 146 -1.16 -26.17 1.85
C ASP A 146 -1.92 -26.07 0.52
N GLU A 147 -1.99 -27.21 -0.17
CA GLU A 147 -2.63 -27.31 -1.49
C GLU A 147 -4.14 -27.06 -1.45
N PRO A 148 -4.91 -27.54 -0.44
CA PRO A 148 -6.32 -27.14 -0.27
C PRO A 148 -6.52 -25.63 -0.17
N ALA A 149 -5.79 -24.94 0.71
CA ALA A 149 -5.86 -23.49 0.87
C ALA A 149 -5.48 -22.77 -0.44
N ARG A 150 -4.44 -23.27 -1.13
CA ARG A 150 -3.99 -22.72 -2.41
C ARG A 150 -5.05 -22.82 -3.50
N ARG A 151 -5.77 -23.95 -3.59
CA ARG A 151 -6.85 -24.16 -4.57
C ARG A 151 -8.04 -23.24 -4.30
N ALA A 152 -8.48 -23.18 -3.05
CA ALA A 152 -9.56 -22.29 -2.64
C ALA A 152 -9.21 -20.82 -2.94
N PHE A 153 -7.99 -20.41 -2.56
CA PHE A 153 -7.54 -19.04 -2.78
C PHE A 153 -7.34 -18.71 -4.26
N ARG A 154 -6.92 -19.67 -5.11
CA ARG A 154 -6.76 -19.43 -6.56
C ARG A 154 -8.05 -18.94 -7.21
N ALA A 155 -9.18 -19.56 -6.91
CA ALA A 155 -10.48 -19.16 -7.45
C ALA A 155 -10.85 -17.74 -7.02
N TYR A 156 -10.71 -17.45 -5.72
CA TYR A 156 -10.91 -16.12 -5.16
C TYR A 156 -9.96 -15.08 -5.81
N TRP A 157 -8.68 -15.40 -5.94
CA TRP A 157 -7.66 -14.53 -6.53
C TRP A 157 -8.00 -14.16 -7.97
N MET A 158 -8.45 -15.10 -8.80
CA MET A 158 -8.85 -14.80 -10.17
C MET A 158 -10.02 -13.81 -10.24
N LEU A 159 -10.95 -13.88 -9.27
CA LEU A 159 -12.08 -12.97 -9.17
C LEU A 159 -11.65 -11.56 -8.72
N VAL A 160 -10.76 -11.46 -7.74
CA VAL A 160 -10.42 -10.17 -7.11
C VAL A 160 -9.19 -9.48 -7.70
N ARG A 161 -8.31 -10.18 -8.44
CA ARG A 161 -7.04 -9.60 -8.94
C ARG A 161 -7.24 -8.41 -9.87
N LEU A 162 -8.15 -8.53 -10.83
CA LEU A 162 -8.37 -7.51 -11.86
C LEU A 162 -8.97 -6.23 -11.25
N PRO A 163 -10.08 -6.31 -10.50
CA PRO A 163 -10.60 -5.15 -9.81
C PRO A 163 -9.60 -4.58 -8.79
N GLY A 164 -8.93 -5.45 -8.01
CA GLY A 164 -7.92 -5.06 -7.05
C GLY A 164 -6.75 -4.32 -7.71
N GLY A 165 -6.31 -4.74 -8.89
CA GLY A 165 -5.25 -4.09 -9.64
C GLY A 165 -5.62 -2.66 -10.07
N LEU A 166 -6.87 -2.42 -10.46
CA LEU A 166 -7.35 -1.06 -10.76
C LEU A 166 -7.31 -0.17 -9.51
N VAL A 167 -7.71 -0.69 -8.35
CA VAL A 167 -7.58 0.03 -7.07
C VAL A 167 -6.13 0.37 -6.77
N ARG A 168 -5.19 -0.56 -6.99
CA ARG A 168 -3.75 -0.29 -6.78
C ARG A 168 -3.23 0.79 -7.72
N ARG A 169 -3.67 0.82 -8.98
CA ARG A 169 -3.30 1.89 -9.92
C ARG A 169 -3.83 3.26 -9.48
N GLU A 170 -5.05 3.33 -8.95
CA GLU A 170 -5.60 4.57 -8.41
C GLU A 170 -4.89 5.02 -7.12
N LEU A 171 -4.54 4.07 -6.24
CA LEU A 171 -3.74 4.36 -5.05
C LEU A 171 -2.39 5.01 -5.43
N LEU A 172 -1.67 4.42 -6.39
CA LEU A 172 -0.42 5.00 -6.93
C LEU A 172 -0.63 6.40 -7.51
N ARG A 173 -1.73 6.64 -8.23
CA ARG A 173 -2.09 7.94 -8.78
C ARG A 173 -2.35 8.96 -7.68
N ALA A 174 -3.13 8.61 -6.66
CA ALA A 174 -3.47 9.47 -5.54
C ALA A 174 -2.24 9.89 -4.75
N MET A 175 -1.35 8.96 -4.43
CA MET A 175 -0.06 9.24 -3.78
C MET A 175 0.77 10.26 -4.59
N GLY A 176 0.89 10.03 -5.91
CA GLY A 176 1.60 10.96 -6.80
C GLY A 176 0.97 12.36 -6.84
N ARG A 177 -0.38 12.47 -6.84
CA ARG A 177 -1.10 13.75 -6.82
C ARG A 177 -0.87 14.51 -5.52
N ARG A 178 -0.98 13.83 -4.36
CA ARG A 178 -0.80 14.44 -3.04
C ARG A 178 0.61 15.00 -2.85
N ALA A 179 1.64 14.24 -3.19
CA ALA A 179 3.01 14.73 -3.16
C ALA A 179 3.24 15.90 -4.13
N GLY A 180 2.52 15.93 -5.25
CA GLY A 180 2.53 17.06 -6.18
C GLY A 180 1.99 18.36 -5.59
N ARG A 181 0.96 18.28 -4.74
CA ARG A 181 0.37 19.44 -4.04
C ARG A 181 1.25 19.90 -2.87
N ALA A 182 1.83 18.98 -2.11
CA ALA A 182 2.72 19.32 -1.00
C ALA A 182 3.99 20.06 -1.45
N GLY A 183 4.47 19.79 -2.66
CA GLY A 183 5.60 20.53 -3.27
C GLY A 183 5.24 21.85 -3.94
N GLN A 184 3.97 22.28 -3.87
CA GLN A 184 3.48 23.60 -4.29
C GLN A 184 3.02 24.34 -3.03
N GLY A 185 3.96 24.76 -2.18
CA GLY A 185 3.66 25.72 -1.11
C GLY A 185 3.07 27.02 -1.70
N PRO A 186 2.39 27.86 -0.88
CA PRO A 186 1.68 29.04 -1.38
C PRO A 186 2.63 29.86 -2.26
N SER A 187 2.25 30.04 -3.53
CA SER A 187 2.96 30.93 -4.44
C SER A 187 3.07 32.28 -3.76
N ALA A 188 4.29 32.77 -3.54
CA ALA A 188 4.51 34.11 -3.03
C ALA A 188 3.70 35.10 -3.90
N PRO A 189 2.96 36.05 -3.30
CA PRO A 189 2.24 37.04 -4.08
C PRO A 189 3.24 37.79 -4.98
N PRO A 190 2.84 38.14 -6.21
CA PRO A 190 3.72 38.90 -7.11
C PRO A 190 4.18 40.18 -6.40
N PRO A 191 5.43 40.63 -6.61
CA PRO A 191 5.89 41.88 -6.01
C PRO A 191 4.95 43.00 -6.47
N THR A 192 4.19 43.54 -5.52
CA THR A 192 3.43 44.77 -5.71
C THR A 192 4.46 45.85 -6.01
N GLY A 193 4.63 46.14 -7.30
CA GLY A 193 5.50 47.20 -7.79
C GLY A 193 5.11 48.51 -7.14
N GLY A 194 5.95 48.97 -6.20
CA GLY A 194 5.86 50.29 -5.62
C GLY A 194 6.04 51.31 -6.73
N ARG A 195 4.93 51.89 -7.21
CA ARG A 195 4.98 53.15 -7.93
C ARG A 195 5.41 54.20 -6.91
N GLY A 196 6.68 54.60 -7.01
CA GLY A 196 7.21 55.76 -6.32
C GLY A 196 6.33 56.96 -6.60
N SER A 197 5.65 57.42 -5.56
CA SER A 197 5.10 58.76 -5.47
C SER A 197 6.25 59.75 -5.43
N GLY A 198 6.66 60.24 -6.60
CA GLY A 198 7.45 61.46 -6.71
C GLY A 198 6.49 62.65 -6.58
N GLN A 199 6.44 63.25 -5.39
CA GLN A 199 5.82 64.53 -5.13
C GLN A 199 6.91 65.59 -4.97
N ARG A 200 6.75 66.68 -5.73
CA ARG A 200 7.33 68.04 -5.59
C ARG A 200 8.72 68.29 -6.16
#